data_AF-A0A947A437-F1
#
_entry.id   AF-A0A947A437-F1
#
_cell.length_a   1.000
_cell.length_b   1.000
_cell.length_c   1.000
_cell.angle_alpha   90.00
_cell.angle_beta   90.00
_cell.angle_gamma   90.00
#
_symmetry.space_group_name_H-M   'P 1'
#
loop_
_entity.id
_entity.type
_entity.pdbx_description
1 polymer ?
#
loop_
_entity_poly.entity_id
_entity_poly.type
_entity_poly.pdbx_seq_one_letter_code
_entity_poly.pdbx_strand_id
1 'polypeptide(L)'
;MEALFLIIQFLTKRYLMGQGIVILILGVLIGTGLWLIGVPYPYFWGFLAGFLEIIPYVGTTIGVVLPFSYMLIVSDTLWQPFAVVGLYIMIQQIEGNLISPNV
;
A
#
# COMPACT_ATOMS: atom_id res chain seq x y z
N MET A 1 2.84 -15.88 33.07
CA MET A 1 3.67 -14.76 32.57
C MET A 1 4.53 -15.21 31.39
N GLU A 2 5.35 -16.26 31.51
CA GLU A 2 6.18 -16.77 30.40
C GLU A 2 5.38 -17.24 29.17
N ALA A 3 4.29 -17.98 29.37
CA ALA A 3 3.43 -18.43 28.27
C ALA A 3 2.82 -17.26 27.48
N LEU A 4 2.44 -16.17 28.16
CA LEU A 4 1.92 -14.96 27.51
C LEU A 4 3.00 -14.30 26.64
N PHE A 5 4.23 -14.22 27.14
CA PHE A 5 5.35 -13.64 26.41
C PHE A 5 5.68 -14.43 25.13
N LEU A 6 5.67 -15.76 25.21
CA LEU A 6 5.87 -16.64 24.06
C LEU A 6 4.77 -16.46 23.00
N ILE A 7 3.50 -16.32 23.42
CA ILE A 7 2.38 -16.09 22.51
C ILE A 7 2.55 -14.76 21.77
N ILE A 8 2.90 -13.68 22.47
CA ILE A 8 3.12 -12.37 21.85
C ILE A 8 4.23 -12.45 20.81
N GLN A 9 5.38 -13.04 21.15
CA GLN A 9 6.49 -13.19 20.21
C GLN A 9 6.10 -13.98 18.95
N PHE A 10 5.36 -15.08 19.12
CA PHE A 10 4.90 -15.90 18.02
C PHE A 10 3.94 -15.12 17.09
N LEU A 11 2.97 -14.41 17.66
CA LEU A 11 2.01 -13.60 16.91
C LEU A 11 2.69 -12.44 16.17
N THR A 12 3.59 -11.71 16.84
CA THR A 12 4.34 -10.61 16.24
C THR A 12 5.18 -11.10 15.07
N LYS A 13 5.91 -12.20 15.22
CA LYS A 13 6.73 -12.76 14.13
C LYS A 13 5.86 -13.13 12.93
N ARG A 14 4.74 -13.81 13.16
CA ARG A 14 3.83 -14.24 12.10
C ARG A 14 3.17 -13.05 11.40
N TYR A 15 2.77 -12.03 12.15
CA TYR A 15 2.26 -10.78 11.61
C TYR A 15 3.30 -10.07 10.73
N LEU A 16 4.55 -9.92 11.20
CA LEU A 16 5.61 -9.27 10.43
C LEU A 16 5.96 -10.03 9.15
N MET A 17 5.94 -11.36 9.17
CA MET A 17 6.15 -12.17 7.96
C MET A 17 5.00 -11.98 6.96
N GLY A 18 3.75 -11.97 7.43
CA GLY A 18 2.59 -11.68 6.60
C GLY A 18 2.64 -10.28 6.00
N GLN A 19 2.98 -9.27 6.82
CA GLN A 19 3.17 -7.89 6.36
C GLN A 19 4.24 -7.78 5.27
N GLY A 20 5.34 -8.54 5.37
CA GLY A 20 6.33 -8.62 4.29
C GLY A 20 5.74 -9.03 2.95
N ILE A 21 4.82 -9.99 2.96
CA ILE A 21 4.12 -10.46 1.74
C ILE A 21 3.13 -9.40 1.25
N VAL A 22 2.37 -8.77 2.17
CA VAL A 22 1.43 -7.69 1.84
C VAL A 22 2.16 -6.51 1.16
N ILE A 23 3.31 -6.09 1.70
CA ILE A 23 4.14 -5.01 1.12
C ILE A 23 4.52 -5.33 -0.33
N LEU A 24 4.94 -6.57 -0.61
CA LEU A 24 5.31 -6.99 -1.95
C LEU A 24 4.12 -6.99 -2.90
N ILE A 25 2.98 -7.52 -2.45
CA ILE A 25 1.74 -7.56 -3.25
C ILE A 25 1.29 -6.13 -3.56
N LEU A 26 1.18 -5.27 -2.56
CA LEU A 26 0.76 -3.87 -2.73
C LEU A 26 1.76 -3.09 -3.58
N GLY A 27 3.06 -3.28 -3.37
CA GLY A 27 4.11 -2.64 -4.16
C GLY A 27 3.95 -2.91 -5.65
N VAL A 28 3.65 -4.16 -6.01
CA VAL A 28 3.40 -4.56 -7.40
C VAL A 28 2.05 -4.06 -7.90
N LEU A 29 0.96 -4.23 -7.14
CA LEU A 29 -0.39 -3.84 -7.59
C LEU A 29 -0.50 -2.32 -7.78
N ILE A 30 -0.04 -1.54 -6.79
CA ILE A 30 -0.05 -0.08 -6.84
C ILE A 30 0.93 0.38 -7.92
N GLY A 31 2.15 -0.17 -7.94
CA GLY A 31 3.16 0.21 -8.93
C GLY A 31 2.69 -0.06 -10.37
N THR A 32 2.07 -1.20 -10.64
CA THR A 32 1.52 -1.50 -11.97
C THR A 32 0.34 -0.60 -12.32
N GLY A 33 -0.58 -0.34 -11.39
CA GLY A 33 -1.68 0.60 -11.60
C GLY A 33 -1.22 2.03 -11.89
N LEU A 34 -0.24 2.52 -11.12
CA LEU A 34 0.35 3.85 -11.33
C LEU A 34 1.09 3.94 -12.66
N TRP A 35 1.78 2.87 -13.06
CA TRP A 35 2.42 2.78 -14.38
C TRP A 35 1.41 2.87 -15.51
N LEU A 36 0.25 2.20 -15.40
CA LEU A 36 -0.84 2.29 -16.38
C LEU A 36 -1.46 3.69 -16.48
N ILE A 37 -1.50 4.44 -15.38
CA ILE A 37 -1.97 5.84 -15.35
C ILE A 37 -0.91 6.79 -15.95
N GLY A 38 0.34 6.35 -16.09
CA GLY A 38 1.45 7.18 -16.56
C GLY A 38 2.11 8.01 -15.47
N VAL A 39 2.01 7.59 -14.20
CA VAL A 39 2.66 8.28 -13.08
C VAL A 39 4.17 8.01 -13.10
N PRO A 40 5.01 9.06 -13.02
CA PRO A 40 6.46 8.89 -12.90
C PRO A 40 6.87 8.11 -11.64
N TYR A 41 7.93 7.31 -11.76
CA TYR A 41 8.46 6.46 -10.67
C TYR A 41 7.39 5.56 -10.01
N PRO A 42 6.60 4.81 -10.79
CA PRO A 42 5.39 4.18 -10.28
C PRO A 42 5.67 3.10 -9.23
N TYR A 43 6.72 2.29 -9.43
CA TYR A 43 7.11 1.27 -8.45
C TYR A 43 7.71 1.86 -7.17
N PHE A 44 8.35 3.03 -7.22
CA PHE A 44 8.79 3.72 -6.01
C PHE A 44 7.58 4.07 -5.13
N TRP A 45 6.55 4.68 -5.73
CA TRP A 45 5.31 5.01 -5.02
C TRP A 45 4.59 3.77 -4.50
N GLY A 46 4.52 2.71 -5.31
CA GLY A 46 3.91 1.45 -4.90
C GLY A 46 4.61 0.83 -3.69
N PHE A 47 5.94 0.65 -3.75
CA PHE A 47 6.68 0.06 -2.63
C PHE A 47 6.72 0.97 -1.40
N LEU A 48 6.72 2.29 -1.56
CA LEU A 48 6.59 3.22 -0.45
C LEU A 48 5.23 3.06 0.24
N ALA A 49 4.14 3.00 -0.52
CA ALA A 49 2.80 2.78 0.02
C ALA A 49 2.70 1.43 0.76
N GLY A 50 3.14 0.34 0.11
CA GLY A 50 3.17 -0.98 0.73
C GLY A 50 3.99 -0.98 2.03
N PHE A 51 5.20 -0.40 2.03
CA PHE A 51 6.05 -0.33 3.22
C PHE A 51 5.40 0.46 4.38
N LEU A 52 4.70 1.54 4.08
CA LEU A 52 4.00 2.34 5.08
C LEU A 52 2.75 1.64 5.65
N GLU A 53 2.22 0.64 4.95
CA GLU A 53 1.07 -0.17 5.36
C GLU A 53 1.34 -1.00 6.64
N ILE A 54 2.61 -1.20 7.01
CA ILE A 54 2.99 -1.82 8.29
C ILE A 54 2.32 -1.11 9.46
N ILE A 55 2.13 0.21 9.36
CA ILE A 55 1.37 0.98 10.33
C ILE A 55 -0.03 1.19 9.76
N PRO A 56 -1.07 0.60 10.37
CA PRO A 56 -2.45 0.76 9.91
C PRO A 56 -2.83 2.24 9.74
N TYR A 57 -3.60 2.54 8.70
CA TYR A 57 -4.04 3.89 8.31
C TYR A 57 -2.95 4.83 7.79
N VAL A 58 -1.69 4.62 8.15
CA VAL A 58 -0.57 5.46 7.68
C VAL A 58 -0.24 5.14 6.23
N GLY A 59 -0.10 3.86 5.89
CA GLY A 59 0.15 3.41 4.51
C GLY A 59 -0.91 3.87 3.52
N THR A 60 -2.18 3.69 3.86
CA THR A 60 -3.30 4.12 3.02
C THR A 60 -3.33 5.64 2.80
N THR A 61 -3.17 6.42 3.87
CA THR A 61 -3.28 7.87 3.81
C THR A 61 -2.10 8.46 3.05
N ILE A 62 -0.87 8.12 3.46
CA ILE A 62 0.34 8.68 2.86
C ILE A 62 0.53 8.13 1.43
N GLY A 63 0.23 6.84 1.24
CA GLY A 63 0.27 6.17 -0.04
C GLY A 63 -0.59 6.86 -1.08
N VAL A 64 -1.77 7.37 -0.73
CA VAL A 64 -2.60 8.17 -1.66
C VAL A 64 -2.11 9.60 -1.79
N VAL A 65 -1.87 10.26 -0.66
CA VAL A 65 -1.66 11.72 -0.62
C VAL A 65 -0.39 12.12 -1.36
N LEU A 66 0.71 11.38 -1.22
CA LEU A 66 1.96 11.75 -1.87
C LEU A 66 1.91 11.61 -3.40
N PRO A 67 1.54 10.47 -4.00
CA PRO A 67 1.45 10.37 -5.47
C PRO A 67 0.34 11.24 -6.06
N PHE A 68 -0.77 11.45 -5.33
CA PHE A 68 -1.83 12.36 -5.74
C PHE A 68 -1.32 13.80 -5.83
N SER A 69 -0.70 14.31 -4.76
CA SER A 69 -0.15 15.67 -4.72
C SER A 69 0.98 15.85 -5.73
N TYR A 70 1.83 14.84 -5.92
CA TYR A 70 2.85 14.83 -6.97
C TYR A 70 2.23 14.97 -8.37
N MET A 71 1.20 14.18 -8.68
CA MET A 71 0.51 14.27 -9.96
C MET A 71 -0.26 15.57 -10.15
N LEU A 72 -0.80 16.18 -9.09
CA LEU A 72 -1.42 17.51 -9.19
C LEU A 72 -0.44 18.59 -9.67
N ILE A 73 0.86 18.42 -9.38
CA ILE A 73 1.90 19.39 -9.74
C ILE A 73 2.49 19.10 -11.11
N VAL A 74 2.70 17.82 -11.45
CA VAL A 74 3.47 17.39 -12.62
C VAL A 74 2.59 17.04 -13.84
N SER A 75 1.31 16.72 -13.63
CA SER A 75 0.40 16.33 -14.71
C SER A 75 -0.11 17.55 -15.49
N ASP A 76 -0.08 17.47 -16.82
CA ASP A 76 -0.75 18.43 -17.71
C ASP A 76 -2.28 18.19 -17.78
N THR A 77 -2.76 17.09 -17.21
CA THR A 77 -4.18 16.69 -17.26
C THR A 77 -4.79 16.52 -15.88
N LEU A 78 -6.06 16.87 -15.75
CA LEU A 78 -6.78 16.75 -14.47
C LEU A 78 -7.23 15.32 -14.16
N TRP A 79 -7.33 14.42 -15.16
CA TRP A 79 -7.84 13.06 -14.92
C TRP A 79 -6.83 12.16 -14.20
N GLN A 80 -5.52 12.34 -14.44
CA GLN A 80 -4.49 11.45 -13.87
C GLN A 80 -4.42 11.52 -12.32
N PRO A 81 -4.41 12.69 -11.66
CA PRO A 81 -4.46 12.76 -10.20
C PRO A 81 -5.69 12.06 -9.60
N PHE A 82 -6.89 12.26 -10.18
CA PHE A 82 -8.09 11.59 -9.67
C PHE A 82 -8.10 10.07 -9.96
N ALA A 83 -7.48 9.64 -11.07
CA ALA A 83 -7.28 8.23 -11.35
C ALA A 83 -6.36 7.56 -10.31
N VAL A 84 -5.35 8.27 -9.79
CA VAL A 84 -4.52 7.79 -8.66
C VAL A 84 -5.40 7.53 -7.44
N VAL A 85 -6.26 8.46 -7.05
CA VAL A 85 -7.17 8.26 -5.91
C VAL A 85 -8.08 7.06 -6.13
N GLY A 86 -8.67 6.94 -7.32
CA GLY A 86 -9.53 5.81 -7.69
C GLY A 86 -8.79 4.46 -7.63
N LEU A 87 -7.54 4.41 -8.10
CA LEU A 87 -6.70 3.22 -8.05
C LEU A 87 -6.47 2.77 -6.60
N TYR A 88 -6.07 3.69 -5.72
CA TYR A 88 -5.81 3.35 -4.32
C TYR A 88 -7.08 2.93 -3.59
N ILE A 89 -8.24 3.54 -3.86
CA ILE A 89 -9.52 3.08 -3.30
C ILE A 89 -9.78 1.65 -3.73
N MET A 90 -9.64 1.33 -5.03
CA MET A 90 -9.83 -0.03 -5.53
C MET A 90 -8.88 -1.03 -4.87
N ILE A 91 -7.60 -0.69 -4.79
CA ILE A 91 -6.58 -1.56 -4.19
C ILE A 91 -6.83 -1.74 -2.69
N GLN A 92 -7.25 -0.71 -1.95
CA GLN A 92 -7.58 -0.87 -0.53
C GLN A 92 -8.76 -1.81 -0.30
N GLN A 93 -9.74 -1.82 -1.19
CA GLN A 93 -10.82 -2.79 -1.10
C GLN A 93 -10.31 -4.21 -1.35
N ILE A 94 -9.40 -4.41 -2.30
CA ILE A 94 -8.76 -5.71 -2.55
C ILE A 94 -7.88 -6.12 -1.37
N GLU A 95 -7.11 -5.19 -0.82
CA GLU A 95 -6.23 -5.38 0.32
C GLU A 95 -7.01 -5.87 1.54
N GLY A 96 -7.98 -5.09 2.00
CA GLY A 96 -8.70 -5.38 3.23
C GLY A 96 -9.63 -6.59 3.15
N ASN A 97 -10.13 -6.94 1.96
CA ASN A 97 -11.09 -8.04 1.79
C ASN A 97 -10.47 -9.33 1.25
N LEU A 98 -9.38 -9.26 0.48
CA LEU A 98 -8.80 -10.42 -0.18
C LEU A 98 -7.34 -10.68 0.19
N ILE A 99 -6.52 -9.64 0.41
CA ILE A 99 -5.09 -9.86 0.69
C ILE A 99 -4.89 -10.14 2.18
N SER A 100 -5.24 -9.19 3.04
CA SER A 100 -5.04 -9.27 4.48
C SER A 100 -5.62 -10.54 5.14
N PRO A 101 -6.82 -11.04 4.78
CA PRO A 101 -7.37 -12.26 5.38
C PRO A 101 -6.67 -13.57 4.95
N ASN A 102 -5.93 -13.54 3.83
CA ASN A 102 -5.37 -14.73 3.18
C ASN A 102 -3.83 -14.83 3.31
N VAL A 103 -3.20 -13.90 4.02
CA VAL A 103 -1.75 -13.81 4.25
C VAL A 103 -1.45 -13.97 5.73
#